data_AF-A0AAD5IBQ7-F1
#
_entry.id   AF-A0AAD5IBQ7-F1
#
_cell.length_a   1.000
_cell.length_b   1.000
_cell.length_c   1.000
_cell.angle_alpha   90.00
_cell.angle_beta   90.00
_cell.angle_gamma   90.00
#
_symmetry.space_group_name_H-M   'P 1'
#
loop_
_entity.id
_entity.type
_entity.pdbx_description
1 polymer ?
#
loop_
_entity_poly.entity_id
_entity_poly.type
_entity_poly.pdbx_seq_one_letter_code
_entity_poly.pdbx_strand_id
1 'polypeptide(L)'
;MGFAIGNGTAIGRHLIGLRDDTDARTFRFLSPRNSTSPLPSQPISSEVPPATRKWNRIEYEGKSSSFETNNTQLDAIDKLTHTIDKLNHTINSIAKREHSSWNLIKEIPNLDNCDRFKALKLLNTRTKKIEFSKMTPEERSEWIFYELTE
;
A
#
# COMPACT_ATOMS: atom_id res chain seq x y z
N MET A 1 -53.23 -1.26 -5.18
CA MET A 1 -51.91 -1.89 -4.95
C MET A 1 -51.14 -1.01 -3.99
N GLY A 2 -50.79 -1.54 -2.81
CA GLY A 2 -50.13 -0.78 -1.75
C GLY A 2 -48.60 -0.79 -1.88
N PHE A 3 -47.97 0.33 -1.54
CA PHE A 3 -46.52 0.43 -1.38
C PHE A 3 -46.16 0.10 0.06
N ALA A 4 -45.23 -0.84 0.26
CA ALA A 4 -44.63 -1.11 1.57
C ALA A 4 -43.29 -0.36 1.67
N ILE A 5 -43.26 0.68 2.51
CA ILE A 5 -42.05 1.43 2.88
C ILE A 5 -41.45 0.74 4.10
N GLY A 6 -40.28 0.13 3.93
CA GLY A 6 -39.55 -0.53 5.02
C GLY A 6 -38.61 0.45 5.72
N ASN A 7 -38.95 0.85 6.95
CA ASN A 7 -38.06 1.57 7.87
C ASN A 7 -37.16 0.57 8.62
N GLY A 8 -35.95 0.33 8.12
CA GLY A 8 -34.94 -0.49 8.79
C GLY A 8 -34.00 0.37 9.65
N THR A 9 -34.11 0.27 10.97
CA THR A 9 -33.12 0.80 11.93
C THR A 9 -32.11 -0.30 12.26
N ALA A 10 -30.81 -0.06 12.06
CA ALA A 10 -29.75 -1.00 12.38
C ALA A 10 -29.28 -0.86 13.84
N ILE A 11 -29.37 -1.94 14.61
CA ILE A 11 -28.82 -2.04 15.96
C ILE A 11 -27.98 -3.32 16.05
N GLY A 12 -26.68 -3.21 15.79
CA GLY A 12 -25.70 -4.26 16.01
C GLY A 12 -24.98 -4.05 17.35
N ARG A 13 -25.38 -4.79 18.39
CA ARG A 13 -24.79 -4.74 19.74
C ARG A 13 -23.88 -5.94 20.01
N HIS A 14 -22.89 -6.18 19.15
CA HIS A 14 -21.92 -7.25 19.39
C HIS A 14 -20.50 -6.73 19.22
N LEU A 15 -19.76 -6.75 20.34
CA LEU A 15 -18.34 -6.45 20.43
C LEU A 15 -17.58 -7.39 19.50
N ILE A 16 -16.72 -6.86 18.65
CA ILE A 16 -15.73 -7.66 17.93
C ILE A 16 -14.67 -8.02 18.97
N GLY A 17 -14.78 -9.23 19.52
CA GLY A 17 -13.70 -9.82 20.31
C GLY A 17 -12.47 -9.94 19.42
N LEU A 18 -11.49 -9.05 19.62
CA LEU A 18 -10.15 -9.22 19.09
C LEU A 18 -9.49 -10.32 19.93
N ARG A 19 -9.70 -11.56 19.52
CA ARG A 19 -9.09 -12.74 20.13
C ARG A 19 -8.57 -13.64 19.03
N ASP A 20 -7.28 -13.51 18.77
CA ASP A 20 -6.31 -14.60 18.92
C ASP A 20 -5.02 -14.14 18.24
N ASP A 21 -3.98 -14.10 19.07
CA ASP A 21 -2.63 -13.70 18.73
C ASP A 21 -2.13 -14.47 17.50
N THR A 22 -1.95 -13.76 16.40
CA THR A 22 -1.24 -14.31 15.24
C THR A 22 0.25 -14.22 15.53
N ASP A 23 0.79 -15.26 16.17
CA ASP A 23 2.23 -15.40 16.38
C ASP A 23 2.93 -15.60 15.03
N ALA A 24 3.64 -14.55 14.58
CA ALA A 24 4.58 -14.66 13.48
C ALA A 24 5.65 -15.71 13.83
N ARG A 25 5.69 -16.82 13.09
CA ARG A 25 6.74 -17.85 13.23
C ARG A 25 8.12 -17.21 13.04
N THR A 26 8.83 -17.03 14.16
CA THR A 26 10.26 -16.73 14.16
C THR A 26 11.01 -18.02 13.84
N PHE A 27 11.77 -18.03 12.75
CA PHE A 27 12.68 -19.12 12.39
C PHE A 27 13.80 -19.19 13.45
N ARG A 28 13.74 -20.17 14.36
CA ARG A 28 14.80 -20.40 15.36
C ARG A 28 15.77 -21.48 14.87
N PHE A 29 17.06 -21.15 14.85
CA PHE A 29 18.14 -22.11 14.80
C PHE A 29 18.16 -22.96 16.09
N LEU A 30 18.30 -24.27 15.94
CA LEU A 30 18.48 -25.29 16.99
C LEU A 30 19.83 -25.06 17.70
N SER A 31 19.88 -24.69 18.99
CA SER A 31 20.06 -25.57 20.19
C SER A 31 21.45 -25.34 20.85
N PRO A 32 21.71 -25.69 22.14
CA PRO A 32 20.80 -26.07 23.24
C PRO A 32 21.12 -25.41 24.63
N ARG A 33 20.20 -25.65 25.62
CA ARG A 33 20.42 -25.70 27.10
C ARG A 33 20.55 -24.33 27.83
N ASN A 34 19.78 -23.92 28.86
CA ASN A 34 19.01 -24.58 29.93
C ASN A 34 17.87 -23.70 30.51
N SER A 35 16.75 -24.35 30.85
CA SER A 35 15.84 -24.24 32.02
C SER A 35 15.46 -22.90 32.72
N THR A 36 14.17 -22.57 32.58
CA THR A 36 13.09 -22.22 33.56
C THR A 36 13.40 -21.72 35.01
N SER A 37 12.75 -20.59 35.39
CA SER A 37 12.39 -19.88 36.67
C SER A 37 12.38 -20.61 38.04
N PRO A 38 12.07 -20.00 39.25
CA PRO A 38 11.93 -18.60 39.78
C PRO A 38 12.66 -18.31 41.16
N LEU A 39 12.49 -17.09 41.74
CA LEU A 39 12.87 -16.48 43.09
C LEU A 39 12.51 -17.37 44.35
N PRO A 40 12.79 -17.07 45.68
CA PRO A 40 13.44 -15.94 46.42
C PRO A 40 14.28 -16.25 47.72
N SER A 41 15.02 -15.29 48.31
CA SER A 41 15.24 -15.10 49.80
C SER A 41 16.28 -13.99 50.17
N GLN A 42 15.90 -13.02 51.03
CA GLN A 42 16.79 -12.07 51.78
C GLN A 42 17.14 -12.65 53.18
N PRO A 43 18.10 -12.16 54.04
CA PRO A 43 18.00 -10.84 54.76
C PRO A 43 19.29 -10.14 55.37
N ILE A 44 19.16 -8.80 55.59
CA ILE A 44 19.62 -7.92 56.72
C ILE A 44 21.06 -7.29 56.83
N SER A 45 21.00 -5.98 57.19
CA SER A 45 21.96 -5.04 57.86
C SER A 45 22.70 -4.06 56.93
N SER A 46 22.75 -2.72 57.08
CA SER A 46 22.59 -1.83 58.25
C SER A 46 22.25 -0.38 57.80
N GLU A 47 21.50 0.34 58.64
CA GLU A 47 21.48 1.82 58.90
C GLU A 47 20.84 2.84 57.92
N VAL A 48 20.00 3.74 58.48
CA VAL A 48 19.12 4.76 57.84
C VAL A 48 19.48 6.16 58.36
N PRO A 49 19.41 7.26 57.56
CA PRO A 49 18.39 8.30 57.84
C PRO A 49 17.70 8.90 56.59
N PRO A 50 16.57 9.61 56.77
CA PRO A 50 15.58 9.88 55.73
C PRO A 50 15.95 11.11 54.90
N ALA A 51 15.72 11.05 53.59
CA ALA A 51 15.65 12.24 52.76
C ALA A 51 14.39 12.14 51.91
N THR A 52 13.36 12.87 52.35
CA THR A 52 12.22 13.26 51.54
C THR A 52 12.70 13.84 50.21
N ARG A 53 12.73 13.02 49.16
CA ARG A 53 12.85 13.56 47.80
C ARG A 53 11.48 14.07 47.40
N LYS A 54 11.23 15.30 47.85
CA LYS A 54 10.21 16.20 47.35
C LYS A 54 10.29 16.17 45.82
N TRP A 55 9.28 15.57 45.19
CA TRP A 55 9.15 15.54 43.75
C TRP A 55 9.01 16.99 43.28
N ASN A 56 10.09 17.57 42.75
CA ASN A 56 9.99 18.86 42.08
C ASN A 56 9.18 18.64 40.80
N ARG A 57 7.90 18.96 40.89
CA ARG A 57 7.05 19.22 39.72
C ARG A 57 7.61 20.47 39.07
N ILE A 58 8.32 20.30 37.97
CA ILE A 58 8.70 21.41 37.10
C ILE A 58 7.41 21.79 36.38
N GLU A 59 6.91 23.00 36.63
CA GLU A 59 5.87 23.60 35.81
C GLU A 59 6.40 23.72 34.38
N TYR A 60 5.65 23.21 33.41
CA TYR A 60 5.99 23.39 32.01
C TYR A 60 5.71 24.85 31.66
N GLU A 61 6.74 25.69 31.72
CA GLU A 61 6.72 26.99 31.05
C GLU A 61 6.60 26.71 29.55
N GLY A 62 5.45 27.06 28.99
CA GLY A 62 5.21 27.07 27.55
C GLY A 62 6.13 28.07 26.88
N LYS A 63 7.40 27.71 26.70
CA LYS A 63 8.28 28.38 25.75
C LYS A 63 7.84 27.92 24.39
N SER A 64 7.02 28.74 23.75
CA SER A 64 6.81 28.70 22.32
C SER A 64 8.17 28.96 21.67
N SER A 65 8.95 27.90 21.48
CA SER A 65 10.18 27.93 20.72
C SER A 65 9.78 28.23 19.29
N SER A 66 9.87 29.51 18.91
CA SER A 66 9.87 29.93 17.52
C SER A 66 10.82 29.00 16.78
N PHE A 67 10.28 28.16 15.90
CA PHE A 67 11.05 27.22 15.11
C PHE A 67 11.86 28.06 14.11
N GLU A 68 13.09 28.43 14.48
CA GLU A 68 14.04 28.99 13.53
C GLU A 68 14.39 27.87 12.54
N THR A 69 13.67 27.85 11.42
CA THR A 69 14.03 27.07 10.24
C THR A 69 15.44 27.49 9.84
N ASN A 70 16.44 26.63 10.09
CA ASN A 70 17.79 26.87 9.61
C ASN A 70 17.83 26.68 8.10
N ASN A 71 18.60 27.52 7.41
CA ASN A 71 18.68 27.61 5.94
C ASN A 71 18.94 26.24 5.27
N THR A 72 19.63 25.34 5.96
CA THR A 72 19.92 23.96 5.52
C THR A 72 18.67 23.08 5.48
N GLN A 73 17.73 23.26 6.41
CA GLN A 73 16.45 22.54 6.40
C GLN A 73 15.58 23.02 5.24
N LEU A 74 15.58 24.32 4.95
CA LEU A 74 14.86 24.90 3.81
C LEU A 74 15.43 24.37 2.47
N ASP A 75 16.76 24.36 2.31
CA ASP A 75 17.44 23.79 1.14
C ASP A 75 17.14 22.29 0.95
N ALA A 76 17.09 21.52 2.05
CA ALA A 76 16.71 20.11 1.99
C ALA A 76 15.26 19.91 1.54
N ILE A 77 14.34 20.76 2.00
CA ILE A 77 12.92 20.74 1.58
C ILE A 77 12.77 21.14 0.12
N ASP A 78 13.50 22.15 -0.36
CA ASP A 78 13.45 22.58 -1.75
C ASP A 78 13.98 21.49 -2.69
N LYS A 79 15.08 20.84 -2.32
CA LYS A 79 15.62 19.69 -3.05
C LYS A 79 14.62 18.53 -3.09
N LEU A 80 13.99 18.22 -1.96
CA LEU A 80 12.99 17.16 -1.90
C LEU A 80 11.79 17.50 -2.80
N THR A 81 11.28 18.72 -2.72
CA THR A 81 10.17 19.21 -3.55
C THR A 81 10.53 19.08 -5.04
N HIS A 82 11.72 19.52 -5.43
CA HIS A 82 12.20 19.40 -6.81
C HIS A 82 12.30 17.93 -7.27
N THR A 83 12.78 17.02 -6.41
CA THR A 83 12.83 15.59 -6.75
C THR A 83 11.44 14.99 -6.91
N ILE A 84 10.47 15.38 -6.07
CA ILE A 84 9.08 14.95 -6.18
C ILE A 84 8.46 15.44 -7.48
N ASP A 85 8.68 16.70 -7.85
CA ASP A 85 8.18 17.27 -9.11
C ASP A 85 8.76 16.54 -10.32
N LYS A 86 10.06 16.22 -10.29
CA LYS A 86 10.71 15.44 -11.34
C LYS A 86 10.18 14.01 -11.42
N LEU A 87 9.90 13.37 -10.29
CA LEU A 87 9.26 12.05 -10.24
C LEU A 87 7.83 12.11 -10.78
N ASN A 88 7.03 13.09 -10.37
CA ASN A 88 5.69 13.30 -10.89
C ASN A 88 5.70 13.51 -12.41
N HIS A 89 6.63 14.32 -12.91
CA HIS A 89 6.77 14.54 -14.35
C HIS A 89 7.14 13.26 -15.10
N THR A 90 8.11 12.49 -14.60
CA THR A 90 8.53 11.22 -15.22
C THR A 90 7.41 10.17 -15.17
N ILE A 91 6.72 10.01 -14.06
CA ILE A 91 5.55 9.13 -13.92
C ILE A 91 4.45 9.53 -14.90
N ASN A 92 4.11 10.82 -14.99
CA ASN A 92 3.10 11.32 -15.92
C ASN A 92 3.52 11.13 -17.38
N SER A 93 4.80 11.28 -17.71
CA SER A 93 5.32 10.99 -19.04
C SER A 93 5.21 9.50 -19.37
N ILE A 94 5.54 8.62 -18.42
CA ILE A 94 5.39 7.16 -18.55
C ILE A 94 3.92 6.75 -18.65
N ALA A 95 3.02 7.41 -17.94
CA ALA A 95 1.58 7.14 -18.03
C ALA A 95 1.01 7.60 -19.39
N LYS A 96 1.54 8.69 -19.96
CA LYS A 96 1.12 9.23 -21.26
C LYS A 96 1.64 8.45 -22.46
N ARG A 97 2.72 7.66 -22.33
CA ARG A 97 3.12 6.68 -23.35
C ARG A 97 2.21 5.46 -23.34
N GLU A 98 0.92 5.67 -23.58
CA GLU A 98 0.02 4.58 -23.90
C GLU A 98 0.33 4.05 -25.30
N HIS A 99 1.38 3.24 -25.41
CA HIS A 99 1.57 2.40 -26.57
C HIS A 99 0.53 1.27 -26.48
N SER A 100 -0.60 1.46 -27.16
CA SER A 100 -1.59 0.41 -27.38
C SER A 100 -0.88 -0.81 -27.95
N SER A 101 -1.01 -1.96 -27.27
CA SER A 101 -0.40 -3.21 -27.73
C SER A 101 -0.93 -3.58 -29.11
N TRP A 102 -2.19 -3.23 -29.40
CA TRP A 102 -2.77 -3.40 -30.73
C TRP A 102 -2.07 -2.56 -31.81
N ASN A 103 -1.77 -1.30 -31.53
CA ASN A 103 -1.03 -0.46 -32.47
C ASN A 103 0.37 -1.02 -32.74
N LEU A 104 1.08 -1.49 -31.72
CA LEU A 104 2.39 -2.14 -31.89
C LEU A 104 2.30 -3.43 -32.73
N ILE A 105 1.25 -4.23 -32.54
CA ILE A 105 1.00 -5.44 -33.34
C ILE A 105 0.77 -5.08 -34.82
N LYS A 106 0.05 -3.99 -35.10
CA LYS A 106 -0.20 -3.51 -36.47
C LYS A 106 1.05 -2.97 -37.17
N GLU A 107 2.01 -2.42 -36.42
CA GLU A 107 3.27 -1.89 -36.97
C GLU A 107 4.21 -2.98 -37.50
N ILE A 108 4.00 -4.24 -37.14
CA ILE A 108 4.82 -5.37 -37.62
C ILE A 108 4.58 -5.58 -39.13
N PRO A 109 5.60 -5.42 -39.98
CA PRO A 109 5.45 -5.60 -41.42
C PRO A 109 5.20 -7.07 -41.77
N ASN A 110 4.46 -7.31 -42.86
CA ASN A 110 4.12 -8.65 -43.38
C ASN A 110 3.32 -9.55 -42.43
N LEU A 111 2.74 -9.01 -41.36
CA LEU A 111 1.84 -9.75 -40.47
C LEU A 111 0.39 -9.59 -40.96
N ASP A 112 -0.27 -10.69 -41.29
CA ASP A 112 -1.67 -10.67 -41.71
C ASP A 112 -2.62 -10.43 -40.52
N ASN A 113 -3.89 -10.12 -40.79
CA ASN A 113 -4.86 -9.84 -39.72
C ASN A 113 -5.14 -11.06 -38.83
N CYS A 114 -5.08 -12.27 -39.39
CA CYS A 114 -5.29 -13.52 -38.67
C CYS A 114 -4.23 -13.70 -37.57
N ASP A 115 -2.96 -13.56 -37.94
CA ASP A 115 -1.83 -13.66 -37.03
C ASP A 115 -1.74 -12.47 -36.06
N ARG A 116 -2.19 -11.27 -36.47
CA ARG A 116 -2.37 -10.14 -35.54
C ARG A 116 -3.39 -10.47 -34.45
N PHE A 117 -4.53 -11.07 -34.80
CA PHE A 117 -5.54 -11.47 -33.82
C PHE A 117 -5.06 -12.62 -32.94
N LYS A 118 -4.27 -13.58 -33.47
CA LYS A 118 -3.59 -14.59 -32.63
C LYS A 118 -2.66 -13.94 -31.61
N ALA A 119 -1.81 -13.01 -32.05
CA ALA A 119 -0.92 -12.27 -31.14
C ALA A 119 -1.72 -11.52 -30.06
N LEU A 120 -2.85 -10.92 -30.44
CA LEU A 120 -3.76 -10.25 -29.51
C LEU A 120 -4.40 -11.23 -28.50
N LYS A 121 -4.72 -12.47 -28.91
CA LYS A 121 -5.20 -13.53 -28.01
C LYS A 121 -4.16 -13.95 -26.96
N LEU A 122 -2.87 -13.73 -27.20
CA LEU A 122 -1.81 -14.01 -26.22
C LEU A 122 -1.74 -12.98 -25.08
N LEU A 123 -2.36 -11.80 -25.24
CA LEU A 123 -2.40 -10.80 -24.17
C LEU A 123 -3.21 -11.30 -22.96
N ASN A 124 -3.02 -10.69 -21.79
CA ASN A 124 -3.86 -11.00 -20.63
C ASN A 124 -5.27 -10.41 -20.79
N THR A 125 -6.25 -10.92 -20.04
CA THR A 125 -7.68 -10.52 -20.16
C THR A 125 -7.92 -9.03 -19.92
N ARG A 126 -7.20 -8.40 -18.99
CA ARG A 126 -7.38 -6.96 -18.73
C ARG A 126 -6.85 -6.13 -19.90
N THR A 127 -5.66 -6.45 -20.40
CA THR A 127 -5.07 -5.78 -21.56
C THR A 127 -5.94 -5.98 -22.79
N LYS A 128 -6.38 -7.21 -23.10
CA LYS A 128 -7.32 -7.45 -24.23
C LYS A 128 -8.56 -6.56 -24.17
N LYS A 129 -9.19 -6.41 -22.99
CA LYS A 129 -10.36 -5.54 -22.83
C LYS A 129 -10.04 -4.07 -23.10
N ILE A 130 -8.89 -3.59 -22.61
CA ILE A 130 -8.44 -2.21 -22.85
C ILE A 130 -8.19 -1.99 -24.35
N GLU A 131 -7.46 -2.90 -24.99
CA GLU A 131 -7.17 -2.82 -26.43
C GLU A 131 -8.45 -2.89 -27.27
N PHE A 132 -9.35 -3.84 -26.97
CA PHE A 132 -10.67 -3.93 -27.62
C PHE A 132 -11.45 -2.61 -27.51
N SER A 133 -11.42 -1.97 -26.34
CA SER A 133 -12.09 -0.68 -26.13
C SER A 133 -11.44 0.49 -26.88
N LYS A 134 -10.18 0.36 -27.31
CA LYS A 134 -9.44 1.39 -28.07
C LYS A 134 -9.48 1.16 -29.58
N MET A 135 -9.79 -0.06 -30.04
CA MET A 135 -9.96 -0.39 -31.46
C MET A 135 -11.13 0.36 -32.11
N THR A 136 -11.05 0.56 -33.42
CA THR A 136 -12.19 1.06 -34.20
C THR A 136 -13.31 0.01 -34.28
N PRO A 137 -14.57 0.41 -34.57
CA PRO A 137 -15.66 -0.53 -34.73
C PRO A 137 -15.39 -1.62 -35.78
N GLU A 138 -14.69 -1.28 -36.86
CA GLU A 138 -14.33 -2.20 -37.96
C GLU A 138 -13.34 -3.26 -37.45
N GLU A 139 -12.27 -2.84 -36.79
CA GLU A 139 -11.27 -3.75 -36.20
C GLU A 139 -11.91 -4.72 -35.19
N ARG A 140 -12.85 -4.23 -34.35
CA ARG A 140 -13.61 -5.07 -33.44
C ARG A 140 -14.48 -6.08 -34.18
N SER A 141 -15.11 -5.66 -35.27
CA SER A 141 -15.95 -6.54 -36.08
C SER A 141 -15.13 -7.65 -36.75
N GLU A 142 -13.94 -7.34 -37.28
CA GLU A 142 -13.03 -8.32 -37.86
C GLU A 142 -12.53 -9.30 -36.81
N TRP A 143 -12.17 -8.82 -35.62
CA TRP A 143 -11.74 -9.70 -34.55
C TRP A 143 -12.88 -10.61 -34.07
N ILE A 144 -14.10 -10.08 -33.90
CA ILE A 144 -15.26 -10.91 -33.55
C ILE A 144 -15.51 -11.98 -34.61
N PHE A 145 -15.43 -11.61 -35.90
CA PHE A 145 -15.58 -12.58 -36.98
C PHE A 145 -14.51 -13.67 -36.88
N TYR A 146 -13.25 -13.28 -36.71
CA TYR A 146 -12.13 -14.22 -36.50
C TYR A 146 -12.39 -15.17 -35.32
N GLU A 147 -12.82 -14.65 -34.17
CA GLU A 147 -13.09 -15.45 -32.96
C GLU A 147 -14.30 -16.38 -33.09
N LEU A 148 -15.23 -16.10 -34.01
CA LEU A 148 -16.39 -16.97 -34.29
C LEU A 148 -16.08 -18.02 -35.36
N THR A 149 -15.04 -17.80 -36.17
CA THR A 149 -14.63 -18.71 -37.24
C THR A 149 -13.54 -19.71 -36.84
N GLU A 150 -12.81 -19.43 -35.77
CA GLU A 150 -11.72 -20.27 -35.23
C GLU A 150 -12.20 -21.10 -34.02
#